data_AF-A0AAN8H1N6-F1
#
_entry.id   AF-A0AAN8H1N6-F1
#
_cell.length_a   1.000
_cell.length_b   1.000
_cell.length_c   1.000
_cell.angle_alpha   90.00
_cell.angle_beta   90.00
_cell.angle_gamma   90.00
#
_symmetry.space_group_name_H-M   'P 1'
#
loop_
_entity.id
_entity.type
_entity.pdbx_description
1 polymer ?
#
loop_
_entity_poly.entity_id
_entity_poly.type
_entity_poly.pdbx_seq_one_letter_code
_entity_poly.pdbx_strand_id
1 'polypeptide(L)'
;MQCLVPGFQDNANMNGTSEQADILPPNCMVKDRWKVLKKIGGGGFGEIYEALDLLTRENVALKVESAQQPKQVLKMEVAVLKKLQGKNHVCKFIGCGRNDKFNYVVMQLQGRNLADLRRSQPRGTFTMSTTLRLGKQILESIEAIHSVGFLHRDIKPSNFAMGRLPSTYRKCYMLDFGLARQYTNTTGEVRPPRTVAGFRGTVRYASVNAHKNKEMGRHDDLWSLFYMLVEFAVGQLPWRKIKDKEQVGQIKERYDHRMLLKHMPSEFNIFLDHVLALDYYTKPDYQLLMSVFENSMKERIITENEPFDWEKGGGDVTLSTSTSSQPQQNTRPTAAMVGAIVTPIPGDLGRENTDEVLQDEHLSDQENAPPAPHQPPPPGTRGPKTLGRPERRGKTRTSTATDSGSA
;
A
#
# COMPACT_ATOMS: atom_id res chain seq x y z
N MET A 1 -16.80 -18.30 -24.35
CA MET A 1 -18.25 -18.09 -24.14
C MET A 1 -18.42 -16.76 -23.41
N GLN A 2 -19.10 -15.80 -24.04
CA GLN A 2 -19.36 -14.47 -23.50
C GLN A 2 -20.41 -14.55 -22.38
N CYS A 3 -20.14 -13.91 -21.24
CA CYS A 3 -21.13 -13.77 -20.17
C CYS A 3 -22.10 -12.62 -20.50
N LEU A 4 -23.36 -12.97 -20.73
CA LEU A 4 -24.50 -12.05 -20.77
C LEU A 4 -24.89 -11.64 -19.35
N VAL A 5 -25.13 -10.35 -19.14
CA VAL A 5 -25.63 -9.77 -17.89
C VAL A 5 -27.13 -9.48 -18.07
N PRO A 6 -28.05 -9.84 -17.14
CA PRO A 6 -29.46 -9.48 -17.25
C PRO A 6 -29.68 -7.99 -16.94
N GLY A 7 -30.61 -7.38 -17.66
CA GLY A 7 -30.91 -5.94 -17.64
C GLY A 7 -31.46 -5.40 -16.32
N PHE A 8 -31.11 -4.15 -16.04
CA PHE A 8 -31.61 -3.34 -14.95
C PHE A 8 -33.07 -2.95 -15.19
N GLN A 9 -33.93 -3.15 -14.19
CA GLN A 9 -35.19 -2.41 -14.03
C GLN A 9 -35.05 -1.48 -12.83
N ASP A 10 -35.26 -0.19 -13.08
CA ASP A 10 -35.29 0.87 -12.09
C ASP A 10 -36.45 0.67 -11.12
N ASN A 11 -36.14 0.61 -9.83
CA ASN A 11 -37.09 0.99 -8.78
C ASN A 11 -36.35 1.77 -7.70
N ALA A 12 -36.61 3.08 -7.70
CA ALA A 12 -36.13 4.01 -6.70
C ALA A 12 -36.77 3.70 -5.35
N ASN A 13 -35.94 3.43 -4.33
CA ASN A 13 -36.33 3.62 -2.95
C ASN A 13 -35.14 4.17 -2.15
N MET A 14 -35.25 5.42 -1.73
CA MET A 14 -34.26 6.11 -0.89
C MET A 14 -34.38 5.62 0.56
N ASN A 15 -33.40 4.84 1.00
CA ASN A 15 -32.75 4.92 2.31
C ASN A 15 -31.81 3.72 2.50
N GLY A 16 -30.51 3.98 2.49
CA GLY A 16 -29.51 2.96 2.80
C GLY A 16 -28.13 3.47 2.43
N THR A 17 -27.18 3.37 3.36
CA THR A 17 -25.75 3.39 3.05
C THR A 17 -25.52 2.46 1.87
N SER A 18 -25.23 3.01 0.70
CA SER A 18 -24.94 2.21 -0.50
C SER A 18 -23.69 1.40 -0.21
N GLU A 19 -23.86 0.11 0.10
CA GLU A 19 -22.76 -0.85 0.03
C GLU A 19 -22.28 -0.84 -1.41
N GLN A 20 -21.13 -0.21 -1.61
CA GLN A 20 -20.52 -0.14 -2.92
C GLN A 20 -20.15 -1.57 -3.31
N ALA A 21 -20.76 -2.06 -4.39
CA ALA A 21 -20.54 -3.43 -4.84
C ALA A 21 -19.05 -3.68 -5.10
N ASP A 22 -18.56 -4.84 -4.64
CA ASP A 22 -17.20 -5.31 -4.90
C ASP A 22 -16.91 -5.32 -6.42
N ILE A 23 -15.70 -4.93 -6.81
CA ILE A 23 -15.26 -4.89 -8.22
C ILE A 23 -15.35 -6.29 -8.83
N LEU A 24 -14.96 -7.32 -8.06
CA LEU A 24 -15.01 -8.72 -8.48
C LEU A 24 -15.86 -9.55 -7.52
N PRO A 25 -16.94 -10.20 -7.99
CA PRO A 25 -17.70 -11.11 -7.15
C PRO A 25 -16.93 -12.41 -6.89
N PRO A 26 -17.27 -13.17 -5.81
CA PRO A 26 -16.75 -14.52 -5.60
C PRO A 26 -16.97 -15.42 -6.82
N ASN A 27 -16.03 -16.33 -7.07
CA ASN A 27 -15.96 -17.22 -8.23
C ASN A 27 -15.72 -16.53 -9.59
N CYS A 28 -15.56 -15.21 -9.65
CA CYS A 28 -15.14 -14.53 -10.87
C CYS A 28 -13.79 -15.07 -11.36
N MET A 29 -13.65 -15.23 -12.69
CA MET A 29 -12.43 -15.70 -13.32
C MET A 29 -11.67 -14.52 -13.93
N VAL A 30 -10.41 -14.36 -13.58
CA VAL A 30 -9.51 -13.37 -14.19
C VAL A 30 -8.52 -14.09 -15.12
N LYS A 31 -8.51 -13.67 -16.39
CA LYS A 31 -7.64 -14.20 -17.47
C LYS A 31 -7.67 -15.75 -17.55
N ASP A 32 -8.85 -16.35 -17.39
CA ASP A 32 -9.07 -17.81 -17.39
C ASP A 32 -8.15 -18.63 -16.45
N ARG A 33 -7.56 -17.98 -15.44
CA ARG A 33 -6.55 -18.58 -14.57
C ARG A 33 -6.79 -18.36 -13.09
N TRP A 34 -7.12 -17.14 -12.68
CA TRP A 34 -7.25 -16.81 -11.26
C TRP A 34 -8.72 -16.73 -10.87
N LYS A 35 -9.18 -17.72 -10.10
CA LYS A 35 -10.54 -17.77 -9.60
C LYS A 35 -10.64 -17.05 -8.26
N VAL A 36 -11.40 -15.96 -8.20
CA VAL A 36 -11.65 -15.21 -6.96
C VAL A 36 -12.33 -16.11 -5.93
N LEU A 37 -11.76 -16.21 -4.73
CA LEU A 37 -12.35 -16.97 -3.62
C LEU A 37 -13.11 -16.03 -2.68
N LYS A 38 -12.41 -15.04 -2.11
CA LYS A 38 -12.99 -14.08 -1.17
C LYS A 38 -12.18 -12.79 -1.14
N LYS A 39 -12.84 -11.68 -0.80
CA LYS A 39 -12.20 -10.41 -0.50
C LYS A 39 -11.45 -10.53 0.84
N ILE A 40 -10.21 -10.08 0.89
CA ILE A 40 -9.36 -10.09 2.10
C ILE A 40 -8.98 -8.68 2.56
N GLY A 41 -9.27 -7.67 1.76
CA GLY A 41 -9.09 -6.26 2.11
C GLY A 41 -9.57 -5.35 0.99
N GLY A 42 -9.67 -4.06 1.26
CA GLY A 42 -10.01 -3.05 0.26
C GLY A 42 -10.16 -1.67 0.85
N GLY A 43 -10.18 -0.66 -0.01
CA GLY A 43 -10.35 0.74 0.36
C GLY A 43 -10.36 1.64 -0.88
N GLY A 44 -10.10 2.94 -0.68
CA GLY A 44 -10.22 3.94 -1.75
C GLY A 44 -9.24 3.80 -2.93
N PHE A 45 -8.26 2.89 -2.87
CA PHE A 45 -7.27 2.65 -3.93
C PHE A 45 -7.40 1.28 -4.59
N GLY A 46 -8.51 0.58 -4.34
CA GLY A 46 -8.77 -0.74 -4.88
C GLY A 46 -9.03 -1.79 -3.82
N GLU A 47 -9.13 -3.03 -4.28
CA GLU A 47 -9.56 -4.18 -3.51
C GLU A 47 -8.57 -5.32 -3.66
N ILE A 48 -8.42 -6.12 -2.61
CA ILE A 48 -7.53 -7.27 -2.61
C ILE A 48 -8.29 -8.53 -2.21
N TYR A 49 -8.05 -9.57 -3.00
CA TYR A 49 -8.74 -10.85 -2.94
C TYR A 49 -7.74 -11.97 -2.72
N GLU A 50 -8.18 -13.01 -2.00
CA GLU A 50 -7.61 -14.34 -2.12
C GLU A 50 -8.21 -15.00 -3.35
N ALA A 51 -7.36 -15.52 -4.23
CA ALA A 51 -7.76 -16.22 -5.45
C ALA A 51 -7.03 -17.56 -5.56
N LEU A 52 -7.64 -18.55 -6.21
CA LEU A 52 -6.99 -19.80 -6.58
C LEU A 52 -6.36 -19.64 -7.95
N ASP A 53 -5.04 -19.83 -8.06
CA ASP A 53 -4.37 -19.98 -9.34
C ASP A 53 -4.64 -21.39 -9.88
N LEU A 54 -5.42 -21.51 -10.94
CA LEU A 54 -5.82 -22.81 -11.51
C LEU A 54 -4.65 -23.54 -12.17
N LEU A 55 -3.58 -22.84 -12.54
CA LEU A 55 -2.39 -23.44 -13.15
C LEU A 55 -1.51 -24.11 -12.09
N THR A 56 -1.17 -23.38 -11.02
CA THR A 56 -0.27 -23.89 -9.96
C THR A 56 -1.00 -24.58 -8.82
N ARG A 57 -2.32 -24.41 -8.74
CA ARG A 57 -3.20 -24.90 -7.66
C ARG A 57 -2.89 -24.28 -6.29
N GLU A 58 -2.24 -23.12 -6.27
CA GLU A 58 -1.93 -22.37 -5.06
C GLU A 58 -2.88 -21.17 -4.88
N ASN A 59 -3.12 -20.79 -3.62
CA ASN A 59 -3.83 -19.55 -3.32
C ASN A 59 -2.87 -18.36 -3.43
N VAL A 60 -3.32 -17.32 -4.12
CA VAL A 60 -2.58 -16.10 -4.45
C VAL A 60 -3.33 -14.86 -3.98
N ALA A 61 -2.62 -13.75 -3.84
CA ALA A 61 -3.23 -12.44 -3.62
C ALA A 61 -3.47 -11.77 -4.98
N LEU A 62 -4.70 -11.34 -5.23
CA LEU A 62 -5.13 -10.62 -6.42
C LEU A 62 -5.61 -9.22 -6.00
N LYS A 63 -4.86 -8.19 -6.35
CA LYS A 63 -5.25 -6.79 -6.12
C LYS A 63 -5.77 -6.19 -7.42
N VAL A 64 -6.88 -5.48 -7.33
CA VAL A 64 -7.53 -4.81 -8.46
C VAL A 64 -7.89 -3.36 -8.14
N GLU A 65 -7.87 -2.51 -9.16
CA GLU A 65 -8.42 -1.15 -9.11
C GLU A 65 -9.33 -0.94 -10.32
N SER A 66 -10.35 -0.08 -10.22
CA SER A 66 -11.22 0.22 -11.35
C SER A 66 -10.45 0.99 -12.43
N ALA A 67 -10.63 0.61 -13.69
CA ALA A 67 -10.08 1.34 -14.84
C ALA A 67 -10.72 2.73 -15.02
N GLN A 68 -11.86 2.97 -14.38
CA GLN A 68 -12.57 4.26 -14.40
C GLN A 68 -12.18 5.16 -13.22
N GLN A 69 -11.32 4.68 -12.32
CA GLN A 69 -10.89 5.47 -11.18
C GLN A 69 -10.02 6.65 -11.64
N PRO A 70 -10.29 7.89 -11.19
CA PRO A 70 -9.52 9.07 -11.62
C PRO A 70 -8.02 9.00 -11.29
N LYS A 71 -7.69 8.26 -10.23
CA LYS A 71 -6.31 8.04 -9.80
C LYS A 71 -6.01 6.56 -9.76
N GLN A 72 -5.27 6.10 -10.76
CA GLN A 72 -4.78 4.73 -10.87
C GLN A 72 -3.36 4.63 -10.30
N VAL A 73 -3.15 3.74 -9.34
CA VAL A 73 -1.87 3.58 -8.64
C VAL A 73 -1.23 2.21 -8.91
N LEU A 74 -2.00 1.25 -9.43
CA LEU A 74 -1.53 -0.13 -9.60
C LEU A 74 -0.41 -0.24 -10.64
N LYS A 75 -0.36 0.65 -11.66
CA LYS A 75 0.79 0.75 -12.60
C LYS A 75 2.09 0.97 -11.83
N MET A 76 2.10 1.90 -10.87
CA MET A 76 3.28 2.19 -10.04
C MET A 76 3.60 1.04 -9.09
N GLU A 77 2.58 0.46 -8.46
CA GLU A 77 2.76 -0.67 -7.55
C GLU A 77 3.38 -1.90 -8.22
N VAL A 78 2.96 -2.21 -9.46
CA VAL A 78 3.59 -3.26 -10.29
C VAL A 78 5.04 -2.92 -10.60
N ALA A 79 5.35 -1.67 -10.95
CA ALA A 79 6.72 -1.25 -11.25
C ALA A 79 7.66 -1.39 -10.04
N VAL A 80 7.19 -0.99 -8.85
CA VAL A 80 7.95 -1.15 -7.59
C VAL A 80 8.13 -2.63 -7.25
N LEU A 81 7.04 -3.41 -7.30
CA LEU A 81 7.09 -4.84 -7.00
C LEU A 81 8.05 -5.59 -7.95
N LYS A 82 8.03 -5.28 -9.25
CA LYS A 82 8.97 -5.85 -10.24
C LYS A 82 10.42 -5.47 -9.93
N LYS A 83 10.71 -4.19 -9.62
CA LYS A 83 12.07 -3.73 -9.26
C LYS A 83 12.61 -4.38 -7.98
N LEU A 84 11.72 -4.76 -7.07
CA LEU A 84 12.07 -5.41 -5.80
C LEU A 84 12.21 -6.94 -5.90
N GLN A 85 11.92 -7.56 -7.04
CA GLN A 85 12.07 -9.01 -7.17
C GLN A 85 13.52 -9.44 -6.91
N GLY A 86 13.68 -10.55 -6.17
CA GLY A 86 14.98 -11.04 -5.70
C GLY A 86 15.44 -10.46 -4.36
N LYS A 87 14.79 -9.42 -3.83
CA LYS A 87 15.01 -8.94 -2.45
C LYS A 87 14.23 -9.81 -1.45
N ASN A 88 14.76 -9.90 -0.23
CA ASN A 88 14.01 -10.46 0.90
C ASN A 88 12.80 -9.58 1.25
N HIS A 89 11.85 -10.14 2.00
CA HIS A 89 10.70 -9.41 2.56
C HIS A 89 9.74 -8.82 1.53
N VAL A 90 9.76 -9.33 0.29
CA VAL A 90 8.92 -8.86 -0.81
C VAL A 90 8.15 -10.06 -1.40
N CYS A 91 6.87 -9.87 -1.70
CA CYS A 91 6.06 -10.91 -2.33
C CYS A 91 6.60 -11.26 -3.73
N LYS A 92 6.55 -12.54 -4.08
CA LYS A 92 6.82 -12.96 -5.47
C LYS A 92 5.76 -12.37 -6.41
N PHE A 93 6.19 -11.73 -7.48
CA PHE A 93 5.33 -11.30 -8.59
C PHE A 93 4.88 -12.52 -9.42
N ILE A 94 3.59 -12.62 -9.72
CA ILE A 94 3.01 -13.75 -10.48
C ILE A 94 2.48 -13.27 -11.83
N GLY A 95 1.80 -12.13 -11.88
CA GLY A 95 1.27 -11.58 -13.11
C GLY A 95 0.58 -10.23 -12.92
N CYS A 96 0.25 -9.57 -14.02
CA CYS A 96 -0.56 -8.36 -14.03
C CYS A 96 -1.30 -8.24 -15.35
N GLY A 97 -2.29 -7.36 -15.42
CA GLY A 97 -2.99 -7.06 -16.66
C GLY A 97 -3.96 -5.91 -16.50
N ARG A 98 -4.58 -5.53 -17.60
CA ARG A 98 -5.58 -4.45 -17.70
C ARG A 98 -6.69 -4.86 -18.65
N ASN A 99 -7.87 -4.32 -18.41
CA ASN A 99 -9.02 -4.37 -19.31
C ASN A 99 -9.88 -3.11 -19.09
N ASP A 100 -10.95 -2.96 -19.86
CA ASP A 100 -11.81 -1.78 -19.84
C ASP A 100 -12.51 -1.51 -18.49
N LYS A 101 -12.54 -2.52 -17.61
CA LYS A 101 -13.23 -2.46 -16.30
C LYS A 101 -12.26 -2.28 -15.14
N PHE A 102 -11.12 -2.97 -15.15
CA PHE A 102 -10.17 -2.96 -14.04
C PHE A 102 -8.73 -3.26 -14.46
N ASN A 103 -7.79 -2.76 -13.67
CA ASN A 103 -6.39 -3.17 -13.67
C ASN A 103 -6.17 -4.19 -12.56
N TYR A 104 -5.24 -5.13 -12.73
CA TYR A 104 -4.93 -6.12 -11.71
C TYR A 104 -3.45 -6.49 -11.60
N VAL A 105 -3.05 -6.92 -10.40
CA VAL A 105 -1.77 -7.55 -10.09
C VAL A 105 -2.01 -8.79 -9.25
N VAL A 106 -1.27 -9.86 -9.57
CA VAL A 106 -1.27 -11.14 -8.88
C VAL A 106 0.10 -11.33 -8.25
N MET A 107 0.12 -11.65 -6.96
CA MET A 107 1.35 -11.85 -6.19
C MET A 107 1.17 -12.94 -5.13
N GLN A 108 2.29 -13.37 -4.55
CA GLN A 108 2.30 -14.34 -3.46
C GLN A 108 1.37 -13.90 -2.31
N LEU A 109 0.48 -14.80 -1.89
CA LEU A 109 -0.36 -14.61 -0.71
C LEU A 109 0.47 -14.78 0.56
N GLN A 110 0.35 -13.83 1.49
CA GLN A 110 0.96 -13.90 2.82
C GLN A 110 -0.06 -14.24 3.90
N GLY A 111 0.42 -14.41 5.13
CA GLY A 111 -0.38 -14.71 6.30
C GLY A 111 -0.93 -13.46 7.00
N ARG A 112 -1.02 -13.53 8.32
CA ARG A 112 -1.58 -12.47 9.16
C ARG A 112 -0.68 -11.24 9.17
N ASN A 113 -1.28 -10.05 9.14
CA ASN A 113 -0.55 -8.79 9.27
C ASN A 113 -0.17 -8.50 10.74
N LEU A 114 0.83 -7.63 10.95
CA LEU A 114 1.35 -7.32 12.29
C LEU A 114 0.36 -6.54 13.16
N ALA A 115 -0.55 -5.76 12.56
CA ALA A 115 -1.61 -5.08 13.31
C ALA A 115 -2.54 -6.09 14.00
N ASP A 116 -2.95 -7.13 13.26
CA ASP A 116 -3.83 -8.19 13.75
C ASP A 116 -3.12 -9.08 14.76
N LEU A 117 -1.88 -9.47 14.47
CA LEU A 117 -1.06 -10.27 15.37
C LEU A 117 -0.86 -9.57 16.72
N ARG A 118 -0.61 -8.25 16.71
CA ARG A 118 -0.47 -7.47 17.94
C ARG A 118 -1.79 -7.36 18.70
N ARG A 119 -2.89 -7.06 18.00
CA ARG A 119 -4.22 -6.95 18.62
C ARG A 119 -4.69 -8.25 19.27
N SER A 120 -4.24 -9.41 18.74
CA SER A 120 -4.51 -10.71 19.35
C SER A 120 -3.64 -11.04 20.56
N GLN A 121 -2.61 -10.24 20.87
CA GLN A 121 -1.82 -10.48 22.09
C GLN A 121 -2.64 -10.10 23.34
N PRO A 122 -2.49 -10.82 24.46
CA PRO A 122 -3.31 -10.59 25.66
C PRO A 122 -3.32 -9.15 26.17
N ARG A 123 -2.18 -8.45 26.06
CA ARG A 123 -2.04 -7.03 26.46
C ARG A 123 -2.01 -6.07 25.27
N GLY A 124 -2.21 -6.55 24.05
CA GLY A 124 -1.99 -5.76 22.84
C GLY A 124 -0.54 -5.33 22.65
N THR A 125 0.43 -6.01 23.26
CA THR A 125 1.87 -5.75 23.12
C THR A 125 2.60 -6.99 22.66
N PHE A 126 3.68 -6.79 21.91
CA PHE A 126 4.67 -7.81 21.67
C PHE A 126 5.74 -7.78 22.77
N THR A 127 6.40 -8.91 22.98
CA THR A 127 7.62 -8.97 23.77
C THR A 127 8.75 -8.21 23.06
N MET A 128 9.80 -7.86 23.81
CA MET A 128 10.96 -7.19 23.23
C MET A 128 11.67 -8.09 22.20
N SER A 129 11.70 -9.42 22.42
CA SER A 129 12.20 -10.40 21.44
C SER A 129 11.48 -10.29 20.10
N THR A 130 10.14 -10.34 20.11
CA THR A 130 9.34 -10.20 18.88
C THR A 130 9.51 -8.80 18.26
N THR A 131 9.49 -7.75 19.07
CA THR A 131 9.61 -6.35 18.59
C THR A 131 10.93 -6.09 17.88
N LEU A 132 12.06 -6.51 18.46
CA LEU A 132 13.39 -6.26 17.88
C LEU A 132 13.60 -7.08 16.59
N ARG A 133 13.23 -8.37 16.58
CA ARG A 133 13.36 -9.22 15.40
C ARG A 133 12.47 -8.77 14.24
N LEU A 134 11.25 -8.32 14.53
CA LEU A 134 10.40 -7.67 13.51
C LEU A 134 11.03 -6.35 13.04
N GLY A 135 11.57 -5.54 13.96
CA GLY A 135 12.25 -4.30 13.63
C GLY A 135 13.39 -4.46 12.65
N LYS A 136 14.24 -5.49 12.83
CA LYS A 136 15.31 -5.85 11.87
C LYS A 136 14.76 -6.16 10.48
N GLN A 137 13.80 -7.08 10.38
CA GLN A 137 13.23 -7.48 9.09
C GLN A 137 12.53 -6.32 8.38
N ILE A 138 11.84 -5.46 9.14
CA ILE A 138 11.20 -4.26 8.58
C ILE A 138 12.26 -3.26 8.11
N LEU A 139 13.32 -3.00 8.89
CA LEU A 139 14.40 -2.12 8.47
C LEU A 139 15.07 -2.59 7.17
N GLU A 140 15.35 -3.90 7.05
CA GLU A 140 15.89 -4.51 5.83
C GLU A 140 14.96 -4.27 4.62
N SER A 141 13.65 -4.40 4.82
CA SER A 141 12.68 -4.16 3.75
C SER A 141 12.58 -2.67 3.36
N ILE A 142 12.73 -1.75 4.31
CA ILE A 142 12.77 -0.30 4.06
C ILE A 142 14.04 0.05 3.28
N GLU A 143 15.20 -0.47 3.70
CA GLU A 143 16.44 -0.30 2.96
C GLU A 143 16.32 -0.88 1.54
N ALA A 144 15.66 -2.02 1.36
CA ALA A 144 15.44 -2.63 0.05
C ALA A 144 14.64 -1.73 -0.90
N ILE A 145 13.50 -1.16 -0.48
CA ILE A 145 12.72 -0.24 -1.32
C ILE A 145 13.48 1.07 -1.58
N HIS A 146 14.18 1.59 -0.58
CA HIS A 146 15.02 2.77 -0.76
C HIS A 146 16.18 2.52 -1.75
N SER A 147 16.74 1.31 -1.77
CA SER A 147 17.85 0.92 -2.66
C SER A 147 17.46 0.89 -4.14
N VAL A 148 16.16 0.74 -4.44
CA VAL A 148 15.65 0.77 -5.82
C VAL A 148 15.05 2.14 -6.21
N GLY A 149 15.27 3.16 -5.38
CA GLY A 149 14.90 4.55 -5.68
C GLY A 149 13.48 4.96 -5.29
N PHE A 150 12.79 4.16 -4.48
CA PHE A 150 11.41 4.43 -4.05
C PHE A 150 11.30 4.64 -2.55
N LEU A 151 10.36 5.50 -2.15
CA LEU A 151 9.86 5.60 -0.77
C LEU A 151 8.54 4.83 -0.68
N HIS A 152 8.27 4.22 0.47
CA HIS A 152 7.00 3.54 0.73
C HIS A 152 5.89 4.52 1.10
N ARG A 153 6.18 5.48 2.00
CA ARG A 153 5.29 6.56 2.49
C ARG A 153 4.06 6.14 3.30
N ASP A 154 3.82 4.85 3.47
CA ASP A 154 2.75 4.32 4.35
C ASP A 154 3.19 3.10 5.17
N ILE A 155 4.37 3.21 5.77
CA ILE A 155 4.91 2.20 6.70
C ILE A 155 4.00 2.13 7.94
N LYS A 156 3.34 0.99 8.13
CA LYS A 156 2.41 0.75 9.24
C LYS A 156 2.20 -0.76 9.47
N PRO A 157 1.76 -1.21 10.65
CA PRO A 157 1.70 -2.63 10.98
C PRO A 157 0.81 -3.48 10.05
N SER A 158 -0.24 -2.92 9.45
CA SER A 158 -1.10 -3.66 8.52
C SER A 158 -0.47 -3.90 7.14
N ASN A 159 0.58 -3.13 6.79
CA ASN A 159 1.33 -3.26 5.55
C ASN A 159 2.55 -4.18 5.70
N PHE A 160 2.59 -4.93 6.81
CA PHE A 160 3.56 -5.99 7.04
C PHE A 160 2.83 -7.26 7.44
N ALA A 161 3.17 -8.38 6.81
CA ALA A 161 2.58 -9.68 7.13
C ALA A 161 3.62 -10.78 7.27
N MET A 162 3.34 -11.75 8.13
CA MET A 162 4.17 -12.94 8.24
C MET A 162 3.88 -13.88 7.07
N GLY A 163 4.87 -14.67 6.65
CA GLY A 163 4.65 -15.74 5.68
C GLY A 163 3.65 -16.77 6.19
N ARG A 164 3.07 -17.53 5.25
CA ARG A 164 2.04 -18.55 5.55
C ARG A 164 2.50 -19.99 5.36
N LEU A 165 3.70 -20.19 4.82
CA LEU A 165 4.24 -21.51 4.51
C LEU A 165 5.29 -21.92 5.56
N PRO A 166 5.55 -23.23 5.76
CA PRO A 166 6.60 -23.70 6.68
C PRO A 166 7.98 -23.09 6.43
N SER A 167 8.30 -22.73 5.17
CA SER A 167 9.57 -22.08 4.81
C SER A 167 9.59 -20.55 5.02
N THR A 168 8.44 -19.93 5.33
CA THR A 168 8.28 -18.47 5.36
C THR A 168 7.58 -17.93 6.60
N TYR A 169 7.01 -18.76 7.47
CA TYR A 169 6.18 -18.32 8.60
C TYR A 169 6.88 -17.41 9.63
N ARG A 170 8.22 -17.41 9.66
CA ARG A 170 9.05 -16.49 10.45
C ARG A 170 9.66 -15.32 9.66
N LYS A 171 9.31 -15.20 8.37
CA LYS A 171 9.69 -14.08 7.50
C LYS A 171 8.57 -13.04 7.45
N CYS A 172 8.92 -11.78 7.61
CA CYS A 172 8.03 -10.63 7.51
C CYS A 172 8.09 -10.05 6.10
N TYR A 173 6.95 -9.71 5.51
CA TYR A 173 6.85 -9.20 4.14
C TYR A 173 6.25 -7.80 4.13
N MET A 174 6.90 -6.86 3.44
CA MET A 174 6.35 -5.54 3.12
C MET A 174 5.27 -5.67 2.04
N LEU A 175 4.15 -4.97 2.23
CA LEU A 175 2.97 -5.00 1.38
C LEU A 175 2.54 -3.58 0.98
N ASP A 176 1.74 -3.49 -0.08
CA ASP A 176 1.02 -2.29 -0.53
C ASP A 176 1.90 -1.11 -0.93
N PHE A 177 2.31 -1.08 -2.21
CA PHE A 177 3.10 0.01 -2.78
C PHE A 177 2.24 1.10 -3.42
N GLY A 178 0.92 1.12 -3.19
CA GLY A 178 0.00 2.07 -3.83
C GLY A 178 0.26 3.54 -3.49
N LEU A 179 0.96 3.82 -2.39
CA LEU A 179 1.39 5.16 -1.99
C LEU A 179 2.88 5.43 -2.24
N ALA A 180 3.61 4.50 -2.84
CA ALA A 180 5.03 4.66 -3.09
C ALA A 180 5.33 5.85 -4.02
N ARG A 181 6.54 6.38 -3.94
CA ARG A 181 7.01 7.46 -4.83
C ARG A 181 8.50 7.30 -5.11
N GLN A 182 8.86 7.41 -6.39
CA GLN A 182 10.27 7.47 -6.77
C GLN A 182 10.89 8.78 -6.27
N TYR A 183 11.94 8.67 -5.45
CA TYR A 183 12.67 9.83 -4.91
C TYR A 183 13.97 10.10 -5.66
N THR A 184 14.39 9.21 -6.57
CA THR A 184 15.56 9.39 -7.43
C THR A 184 15.19 9.68 -8.87
N ASN A 185 16.07 10.38 -9.60
CA ASN A 185 15.99 10.52 -11.05
C ASN A 185 16.62 9.28 -11.75
N THR A 186 16.76 9.33 -13.07
CA THR A 186 17.35 8.23 -13.88
C THR A 186 18.84 8.01 -13.61
N THR A 187 19.56 9.04 -13.13
CA THR A 187 20.99 8.95 -12.76
C THR A 187 21.19 8.47 -11.31
N GLY A 188 20.11 8.27 -10.55
CA GLY A 188 20.15 7.81 -9.16
C GLY A 188 20.28 8.92 -8.12
N GLU A 189 20.30 10.18 -8.54
CA GLU A 189 20.36 11.35 -7.65
C GLU A 189 19.00 11.64 -7.04
N VAL A 190 18.98 12.21 -5.83
CA VAL A 190 17.75 12.62 -5.15
C VAL A 190 17.10 13.77 -5.93
N ARG A 191 15.82 13.59 -6.26
CA ARG A 191 15.03 14.59 -7.00
C ARG A 191 14.79 15.82 -6.14
N PRO A 192 14.65 17.03 -6.72
CA PRO A 192 14.23 18.20 -5.96
C PRO A 192 12.86 17.97 -5.28
N PRO A 193 12.70 18.35 -4.00
CA PRO A 193 11.44 18.23 -3.29
C PRO A 193 10.42 19.22 -3.85
N ARG A 194 9.16 18.80 -3.97
CA ARG A 194 8.05 19.71 -4.28
C ARG A 194 7.86 20.70 -3.13
N THR A 195 7.51 21.95 -3.45
CA THR A 195 7.25 23.01 -2.46
C THR A 195 6.14 22.62 -1.47
N VAL A 196 5.09 21.98 -1.97
CA VAL A 196 4.01 21.41 -1.15
C VAL A 196 3.71 20.01 -1.67
N ALA A 197 3.74 19.04 -0.77
CA ALA A 197 3.33 17.67 -1.03
C ALA A 197 2.18 17.33 -0.09
N GLY A 198 0.95 17.26 -0.63
CA GLY A 198 -0.21 16.92 0.18
C GLY A 198 -0.03 15.61 0.94
N PHE A 199 -0.44 15.58 2.20
CA PHE A 199 -0.33 14.44 3.11
C PHE A 199 -0.71 13.10 2.43
N ARG A 200 0.12 12.08 2.68
CA ARG A 200 -0.10 10.69 2.31
C ARG A 200 0.23 9.79 3.49
N GLY A 201 -0.37 8.60 3.48
CA GLY A 201 -0.15 7.58 4.50
C GLY A 201 -1.12 7.69 5.68
N THR A 202 -0.78 6.99 6.75
CA THR A 202 -1.66 6.80 7.91
C THR A 202 -1.30 7.77 9.04
N VAL A 203 -2.26 8.62 9.44
CA VAL A 203 -2.12 9.68 10.46
C VAL A 203 -1.35 9.23 11.71
N ARG A 204 -1.60 8.02 12.21
CA ARG A 204 -0.96 7.51 13.43
C ARG A 204 0.56 7.40 13.31
N TYR A 205 1.09 6.92 12.18
CA TYR A 205 2.51 6.60 12.01
C TYR A 205 3.26 7.65 11.18
N ALA A 206 2.56 8.59 10.54
CA ALA A 206 3.18 9.64 9.73
C ALA A 206 4.19 10.50 10.53
N SER A 207 5.30 10.90 9.89
CA SER A 207 6.27 11.83 10.47
C SER A 207 5.71 13.25 10.60
N VAL A 208 6.38 14.10 11.37
CA VAL A 208 6.04 15.54 11.46
C VAL A 208 6.15 16.22 10.09
N ASN A 209 7.10 15.82 9.23
CA ASN A 209 7.23 16.38 7.88
C ASN A 209 6.01 16.09 7.01
N ALA A 210 5.49 14.85 7.06
CA ALA A 210 4.27 14.48 6.36
C ALA A 210 3.07 15.31 6.85
N HIS A 211 2.92 15.49 8.18
CA HIS A 211 1.87 16.35 8.75
C HIS A 211 1.98 17.81 8.28
N LYS A 212 3.20 18.31 8.06
CA LYS A 212 3.49 19.65 7.54
C LYS A 212 3.37 19.77 6.01
N ASN A 213 2.90 18.73 5.31
CA ASN A 213 2.82 18.67 3.84
C ASN A 213 4.16 18.97 3.13
N LYS A 214 5.28 18.60 3.76
CA LYS A 214 6.59 18.62 3.11
C LYS A 214 6.76 17.39 2.23
N GLU A 215 7.60 17.47 1.20
CA GLU A 215 7.99 16.27 0.45
C GLU A 215 8.66 15.28 1.39
N MET A 216 8.15 14.04 1.40
CA MET A 216 8.65 12.99 2.27
C MET A 216 9.98 12.45 1.73
N GLY A 217 10.93 12.20 2.63
CA GLY A 217 12.21 11.56 2.34
C GLY A 217 12.32 10.16 2.96
N ARG A 218 13.51 9.56 2.84
CA ARG A 218 13.81 8.23 3.39
C ARG A 218 13.65 8.17 4.90
N HIS A 219 13.97 9.24 5.59
CA HIS A 219 13.85 9.36 7.06
C HIS A 219 12.39 9.34 7.53
N ASP A 220 11.42 9.70 6.69
CA ASP A 220 10.00 9.68 7.07
C ASP A 220 9.42 8.27 7.15
N ASP A 221 9.92 7.33 6.33
CA ASP A 221 9.62 5.90 6.47
C ASP A 221 10.26 5.32 7.74
N LEU A 222 11.44 5.82 8.14
CA LEU A 222 12.11 5.43 9.39
C LEU A 222 11.43 6.01 10.64
N TRP A 223 10.88 7.22 10.58
CA TRP A 223 9.99 7.75 11.61
C TRP A 223 8.79 6.85 11.84
N SER A 224 8.20 6.36 10.76
CA SER A 224 7.06 5.46 10.82
C SER A 224 7.43 4.13 11.48
N LEU A 225 8.60 3.56 11.13
CA LEU A 225 9.17 2.39 11.81
C LEU A 225 9.37 2.64 13.32
N PHE A 226 9.97 3.77 13.70
CA PHE A 226 10.18 4.14 15.10
C PHE A 226 8.86 4.11 15.89
N TYR A 227 7.81 4.77 15.37
CA TYR A 227 6.50 4.77 16.02
C TYR A 227 5.86 3.38 16.07
N MET A 228 6.04 2.55 15.04
CA MET A 228 5.57 1.17 15.05
C MET A 228 6.20 0.37 16.19
N LEU A 229 7.52 0.47 16.37
CA LEU A 229 8.26 -0.28 17.39
C LEU A 229 7.87 0.13 18.81
N VAL A 230 7.67 1.43 19.04
CA VAL A 230 7.12 1.93 20.30
C VAL A 230 5.72 1.36 20.52
N GLU A 231 4.84 1.38 19.51
CA GLU A 231 3.49 0.80 19.66
C GLU A 231 3.52 -0.72 19.89
N PHE A 232 4.50 -1.43 19.33
CA PHE A 232 4.67 -2.87 19.54
C PHE A 232 5.04 -3.20 20.99
N ALA A 233 6.04 -2.51 21.55
CA ALA A 233 6.51 -2.75 22.90
C ALA A 233 5.56 -2.19 23.98
N VAL A 234 5.03 -0.98 23.76
CA VAL A 234 4.23 -0.23 24.76
C VAL A 234 2.72 -0.46 24.58
N GLY A 235 2.28 -0.86 23.38
CA GLY A 235 0.89 -1.19 23.06
C GLY A 235 0.07 -0.02 22.51
N GLN A 236 0.55 1.20 22.70
CA GLN A 236 -0.12 2.43 22.25
C GLN A 236 0.88 3.58 22.04
N LEU A 237 0.47 4.53 21.21
CA LEU A 237 1.11 5.84 21.04
C LEU A 237 0.29 6.93 21.76
N PRO A 238 0.90 8.04 22.21
CA PRO A 238 0.20 9.10 22.94
C PRO A 238 -1.03 9.67 22.22
N TRP A 239 -0.99 9.69 20.89
CA TRP A 239 -2.06 10.20 20.02
C TRP A 239 -3.02 9.12 19.50
N ARG A 240 -3.00 7.87 20.03
CA ARG A 240 -3.78 6.73 19.51
C ARG A 240 -5.28 7.02 19.30
N LYS A 241 -5.90 7.77 20.22
CA LYS A 241 -7.35 8.03 20.25
C LYS A 241 -7.78 9.27 19.45
N ILE A 242 -6.83 10.00 18.87
CA ILE A 242 -7.09 11.26 18.19
C ILE A 242 -7.19 10.97 16.68
N LYS A 243 -8.31 11.37 16.08
CA LYS A 243 -8.58 11.18 14.65
C LYS A 243 -8.20 12.39 13.81
N ASP A 244 -8.23 13.59 14.38
CA ASP A 244 -7.94 14.81 13.65
C ASP A 244 -6.47 14.87 13.23
N LYS A 245 -6.23 15.05 11.93
CA LYS A 245 -4.88 14.99 11.33
C LYS A 245 -4.01 16.14 11.83
N GLU A 246 -4.57 17.33 11.97
CA GLU A 246 -3.82 18.53 12.35
C GLU A 246 -3.42 18.45 13.82
N GLN A 247 -4.36 18.08 14.68
CA GLN A 247 -4.14 17.87 16.11
C GLN A 247 -3.06 16.82 16.38
N VAL A 248 -3.08 15.68 15.68
CA VAL A 248 -2.01 14.66 15.80
C VAL A 248 -0.67 15.23 15.37
N GLY A 249 -0.63 16.03 14.30
CA GLY A 249 0.58 16.70 13.84
C GLY A 249 1.16 17.65 14.88
N GLN A 250 0.32 18.52 15.45
CA GLN A 250 0.71 19.47 16.50
C GLN A 250 1.20 18.77 17.77
N ILE A 251 0.56 17.66 18.16
CA ILE A 251 1.02 16.85 19.30
C ILE A 251 2.41 16.29 19.00
N LYS A 252 2.61 15.63 17.86
CA LYS A 252 3.91 15.05 17.50
C LYS A 252 5.01 16.10 17.43
N GLU A 253 4.70 17.31 16.94
CA GLU A 253 5.68 18.39 16.86
C GLU A 253 6.13 18.91 18.23
N ARG A 254 5.22 18.96 19.22
CA ARG A 254 5.51 19.46 20.57
C ARG A 254 5.96 18.38 21.55
N TYR A 255 5.76 17.10 21.20
CA TYR A 255 6.05 15.97 22.07
C TYR A 255 7.56 15.79 22.20
N ASP A 256 8.07 15.63 23.42
CA ASP A 256 9.44 15.17 23.62
C ASP A 256 9.52 13.66 23.30
N HIS A 257 10.00 13.32 22.11
CA HIS A 257 10.10 11.93 21.65
C HIS A 257 10.97 11.05 22.55
N ARG A 258 11.87 11.60 23.37
CA ARG A 258 12.62 10.79 24.34
C ARG A 258 11.70 10.16 25.37
N MET A 259 10.54 10.76 25.67
CA MET A 259 9.54 10.13 26.55
C MET A 259 8.97 8.82 25.98
N LEU A 260 9.01 8.60 24.66
CA LEU A 260 8.60 7.33 24.04
C LEU A 260 9.59 6.20 24.33
N LEU A 261 10.83 6.54 24.73
CA LEU A 261 11.91 5.57 24.97
C LEU A 261 11.93 5.01 26.40
N LYS A 262 11.07 5.49 27.30
CA LYS A 262 11.05 5.09 28.72
C LYS A 262 11.05 3.56 28.94
N HIS A 263 10.40 2.81 28.04
CA HIS A 263 10.28 1.35 28.10
C HIS A 263 10.94 0.65 26.90
N MET A 264 11.75 1.38 26.13
CA MET A 264 12.53 0.84 25.02
C MET A 264 13.97 0.56 25.47
N PRO A 265 14.74 -0.29 24.76
CA PRO A 265 16.17 -0.44 24.99
C PRO A 265 16.90 0.91 24.91
N SER A 266 17.95 1.09 25.71
CA SER A 266 18.68 2.36 25.80
C SER A 266 19.31 2.77 24.47
N GLU A 267 19.69 1.79 23.63
CA GLU A 267 20.26 2.02 22.30
C GLU A 267 19.29 2.71 21.34
N PHE A 268 17.98 2.70 21.60
CA PHE A 268 17.01 3.45 20.79
C PHE A 268 17.17 4.97 20.88
N ASN A 269 17.94 5.48 21.85
CA ASN A 269 18.37 6.88 21.81
C ASN A 269 19.19 7.17 20.55
N ILE A 270 20.08 6.25 20.16
CA ILE A 270 20.89 6.37 18.94
C ILE A 270 20.00 6.37 17.69
N PHE A 271 18.99 5.47 17.65
CA PHE A 271 18.01 5.45 16.57
C PHE A 271 17.29 6.79 16.44
N LEU A 272 16.76 7.29 17.57
CA LEU A 272 16.00 8.54 17.60
C LEU A 272 16.86 9.75 17.20
N ASP A 273 18.06 9.85 17.77
CA ASP A 273 18.99 10.96 17.50
C ASP A 273 19.39 10.99 16.02
N HIS A 274 19.67 9.83 15.43
CA HIS A 274 19.95 9.72 14.00
C HIS A 274 18.78 10.19 13.14
N VAL A 275 17.57 9.68 13.39
CA VAL A 275 16.39 10.03 12.59
C VAL A 275 15.96 11.51 12.77
N LEU A 276 16.22 12.11 13.93
CA LEU A 276 16.04 13.54 14.17
C LEU A 276 17.01 14.41 13.38
N ALA A 277 18.24 13.94 13.17
CA ALA A 277 19.29 14.68 12.45
C ALA A 277 19.13 14.64 10.92
N LEU A 278 18.33 13.73 10.38
CA LEU A 278 18.15 13.54 8.94
C LEU A 278 17.21 14.59 8.33
N ASP A 279 17.50 14.93 7.08
CA ASP A 279 16.63 15.71 6.20
C ASP A 279 16.28 14.92 4.92
N TYR A 280 15.57 15.57 4.00
CA TYR A 280 15.12 14.97 2.75
C TYR A 280 16.26 14.43 1.86
N TYR A 281 17.41 15.12 1.83
CA TYR A 281 18.51 14.80 0.93
C TYR A 281 19.49 13.78 1.52
N THR A 282 19.63 13.77 2.84
CA THR A 282 20.60 12.95 3.54
C THR A 282 20.24 11.46 3.45
N LYS A 283 21.21 10.61 3.11
CA LYS A 283 21.02 9.16 3.11
C LYS A 283 21.06 8.66 4.55
N PRO A 284 20.03 7.94 5.04
CA PRO A 284 20.10 7.33 6.36
C PRO A 284 21.25 6.31 6.44
N ASP A 285 21.96 6.31 7.55
CA ASP A 285 22.85 5.21 7.94
C ASP A 285 22.03 4.00 8.43
N TYR A 286 21.69 3.09 7.52
CA TYR A 286 20.94 1.88 7.86
C TYR A 286 21.76 0.89 8.71
N GLN A 287 23.09 0.91 8.59
CA GLN A 287 23.96 0.03 9.37
C GLN A 287 24.00 0.45 10.84
N LEU A 288 24.07 1.75 11.11
CA LEU A 288 23.88 2.29 12.45
C LEU A 288 22.54 1.84 13.05
N LEU A 289 21.45 2.01 12.30
CA LEU A 289 20.12 1.62 12.76
C LEU A 289 19.99 0.11 12.97
N MET A 290 20.63 -0.72 12.13
CA MET A 290 20.66 -2.17 12.32
C MET A 290 21.42 -2.54 13.61
N SER A 291 22.55 -1.88 13.87
CA SER A 291 23.36 -2.12 15.07
C SER A 291 22.59 -1.84 16.36
N VAL A 292 21.65 -0.88 16.36
CA VAL A 292 20.75 -0.64 17.50
C VAL A 292 19.96 -1.90 17.83
N PHE A 293 19.34 -2.54 16.83
CA PHE A 293 18.59 -3.77 17.06
C PHE A 293 19.47 -4.92 17.51
N GLU A 294 20.62 -5.12 16.85
CA GLU A 294 21.53 -6.23 17.13
C GLU A 294 22.14 -6.13 18.54
N ASN A 295 22.57 -4.93 18.94
CA ASN A 295 23.10 -4.68 20.28
C ASN A 295 22.02 -4.86 21.35
N SER A 296 20.82 -4.31 21.15
CA SER A 296 19.71 -4.49 22.10
C SER A 296 19.29 -5.95 22.24
N MET A 297 19.35 -6.74 21.15
CA MET A 297 19.13 -8.20 21.18
C MET A 297 20.23 -8.92 21.94
N LYS A 298 21.50 -8.60 21.66
CA LYS A 298 22.67 -9.21 22.31
C LYS A 298 22.66 -8.99 23.82
N GLU A 299 22.39 -7.77 24.27
CA GLU A 299 22.32 -7.42 25.70
C GLU A 299 21.23 -8.21 26.44
N ARG A 300 20.14 -8.55 25.75
CA ARG A 300 18.99 -9.30 26.30
C ARG A 300 19.05 -10.80 25.99
N ILE A 301 20.14 -11.28 25.38
CA ILE A 301 20.33 -12.68 24.98
C ILE A 301 19.19 -13.18 24.08
N ILE A 302 18.69 -12.32 23.19
CA ILE A 302 17.64 -12.67 22.23
C ILE A 302 18.28 -13.30 20.99
N THR A 303 17.77 -14.45 20.57
CA THR A 303 18.25 -15.16 19.37
C THR A 303 17.22 -15.18 18.23
N GLU A 304 17.70 -15.29 16.98
CA GLU A 304 16.82 -15.31 15.79
C GLU A 304 15.86 -16.51 15.76
N ASN A 305 16.24 -17.61 16.41
CA ASN A 305 15.48 -18.87 16.40
C ASN A 305 14.32 -18.90 17.41
N GLU A 306 14.20 -17.89 18.27
CA GLU A 306 13.13 -17.82 19.26
C GLU A 306 11.74 -17.79 18.60
N PRO A 307 10.74 -18.47 19.21
CA PRO A 307 9.36 -18.34 18.76
C PRO A 307 8.90 -16.89 18.89
N PHE A 308 8.19 -16.38 17.88
CA PHE A 308 7.41 -15.14 18.03
C PHE A 308 6.27 -15.35 19.03
N ASP A 309 5.69 -14.26 19.53
CA ASP A 309 4.71 -14.35 20.63
C ASP A 309 3.46 -15.16 20.26
N TRP A 310 3.02 -15.09 19.00
CA TRP A 310 1.90 -15.87 18.50
C TRP A 310 2.21 -17.36 18.29
N GLU A 311 3.47 -17.78 18.40
CA GLU A 311 3.86 -19.20 18.34
C GLU A 311 3.84 -19.87 19.74
N LYS A 312 3.85 -19.09 20.82
CA LYS A 312 4.00 -19.59 22.20
C LYS A 312 2.71 -20.16 22.80
N GLY A 313 1.57 -20.04 22.12
CA GLY A 313 0.24 -20.49 22.58
C GLY A 313 -0.16 -21.86 22.05
N GLY A 314 0.69 -22.87 22.19
CA GLY A 314 0.50 -24.23 21.65
C GLY A 314 -0.90 -24.81 21.94
N GLY A 315 -1.68 -24.94 20.86
CA GLY A 315 -2.98 -25.60 20.78
C GLY A 315 -3.56 -25.35 19.38
N ASP A 316 -3.24 -26.23 18.43
CA ASP A 316 -3.73 -26.22 17.05
C ASP A 316 -3.73 -24.86 16.34
N VAL A 317 -2.55 -24.41 15.87
CA VAL A 317 -2.54 -23.81 14.53
C VAL A 317 -2.66 -24.98 13.56
N THR A 318 -3.88 -25.50 13.42
CA THR A 318 -4.25 -26.23 12.22
C THR A 318 -3.97 -25.27 11.08
N LEU A 319 -2.88 -25.54 10.35
CA LEU A 319 -2.76 -25.10 8.97
C LEU A 319 -4.09 -25.45 8.34
N SER A 320 -4.90 -24.44 8.01
CA SER A 320 -6.20 -24.63 7.36
C SER A 320 -5.94 -25.06 5.93
N THR A 321 -5.48 -26.30 5.78
CA THR A 321 -5.52 -27.06 4.54
C THR A 321 -6.94 -27.58 4.48
N SER A 322 -7.80 -26.90 3.73
CA SER A 322 -9.09 -27.44 3.34
C SER A 322 -8.87 -28.63 2.42
N THR A 323 -8.59 -29.81 2.97
CA THR A 323 -8.63 -31.08 2.24
C THR A 323 -10.05 -31.62 2.34
N SER A 324 -10.73 -31.62 1.19
CA SER A 324 -12.00 -32.28 0.98
C SER A 324 -11.92 -33.75 1.39
N SER A 325 -12.83 -34.17 2.24
CA SER A 325 -13.08 -35.56 2.60
C SER A 325 -13.57 -36.37 1.39
N GLN A 326 -12.88 -37.47 1.07
CA GLN A 326 -13.51 -38.66 0.47
C GLN A 326 -12.98 -39.93 1.15
N PRO A 327 -13.79 -41.01 1.20
CA PRO A 327 -13.63 -42.10 2.16
C PRO A 327 -12.62 -43.16 1.72
N GLN A 328 -12.04 -43.80 2.74
CA GLN A 328 -11.07 -44.89 2.72
C GLN A 328 -11.48 -46.09 1.87
N GLN A 329 -10.52 -46.62 1.11
CA GLN A 329 -10.39 -48.07 0.92
C GLN A 329 -8.93 -48.50 1.11
N ASN A 330 -8.77 -49.54 1.95
CA ASN A 330 -7.54 -50.20 2.34
C ASN A 330 -6.84 -50.88 1.16
N THR A 331 -5.50 -50.85 1.12
CA THR A 331 -4.66 -52.02 0.76
C THR A 331 -3.18 -51.76 1.09
N ARG A 332 -2.51 -52.84 1.53
CA ARG A 332 -1.14 -52.94 2.07
C ARG A 332 -0.03 -52.53 1.07
N PRO A 333 1.19 -52.23 1.56
CA PRO A 333 2.33 -51.90 0.71
C PRO A 333 3.07 -53.14 0.20
N THR A 334 3.48 -53.12 -1.07
CA THR A 334 4.47 -54.04 -1.65
C THR A 334 5.63 -53.21 -2.22
N ALA A 335 6.85 -53.57 -1.83
CA ALA A 335 8.08 -53.01 -2.37
C ALA A 335 8.45 -53.68 -3.70
N ALA A 336 8.89 -52.90 -4.70
CA ALA A 336 9.73 -53.40 -5.79
C ALA A 336 10.53 -52.30 -6.49
N MET A 337 11.73 -52.72 -6.89
CA MET A 337 12.87 -52.03 -7.49
C MET A 337 12.64 -51.39 -8.87
N VAL A 338 13.42 -50.32 -9.10
CA VAL A 338 14.25 -50.00 -10.29
C VAL A 338 13.60 -50.02 -11.69
N GLY A 339 13.64 -48.87 -12.35
CA GLY A 339 13.49 -48.75 -13.80
C GLY A 339 13.24 -47.32 -14.27
N ALA A 340 14.23 -46.41 -14.14
CA ALA A 340 14.15 -45.08 -14.73
C ALA A 340 14.41 -45.16 -16.24
N ILE A 341 13.34 -45.21 -17.04
CA ILE A 341 13.39 -44.93 -18.47
C ILE A 341 13.24 -43.42 -18.65
N VAL A 342 14.33 -42.78 -19.08
CA VAL A 342 14.38 -41.38 -19.49
C VAL A 342 13.61 -41.24 -20.80
N THR A 343 12.51 -40.49 -20.78
CA THR A 343 11.90 -39.93 -21.99
C THR A 343 12.09 -38.41 -21.96
N PRO A 344 12.57 -37.79 -23.06
CA PRO A 344 12.79 -36.35 -23.10
C PRO A 344 11.45 -35.61 -23.23
N ILE A 345 11.25 -34.61 -22.39
CA ILE A 345 10.16 -33.63 -22.51
C ILE A 345 10.56 -32.64 -23.62
N PRO A 346 9.80 -32.52 -24.72
CA PRO A 346 9.97 -31.46 -25.68
C PRO A 346 9.18 -30.23 -25.24
N GLY A 347 9.78 -29.04 -25.41
CA GLY A 347 9.02 -27.81 -25.63
C GLY A 347 9.14 -26.78 -24.52
N ASP A 348 10.11 -25.88 -24.72
CA ASP A 348 10.16 -24.53 -24.19
C ASP A 348 8.79 -23.83 -24.41
N LEU A 349 8.04 -23.61 -23.33
CA LEU A 349 6.74 -22.93 -23.38
C LEU A 349 6.91 -21.48 -22.91
N GLY A 350 7.07 -20.62 -23.92
CA GLY A 350 6.62 -19.24 -23.97
C GLY A 350 6.83 -18.42 -22.70
N ARG A 351 7.92 -17.65 -22.67
CA ARG A 351 7.94 -16.37 -21.94
C ARG A 351 6.74 -15.54 -22.40
N GLU A 352 5.67 -15.50 -21.60
CA GLU A 352 4.53 -14.63 -21.87
C GLU A 352 5.01 -13.17 -21.85
N ASN A 353 4.69 -12.41 -22.90
CA ASN A 353 5.02 -10.99 -23.10
C ASN A 353 4.55 -10.15 -21.90
N THR A 354 5.42 -10.01 -20.91
CA THR A 354 5.26 -9.08 -19.78
C THR A 354 5.93 -7.73 -20.06
N ASP A 355 6.58 -7.62 -21.22
CA ASP A 355 7.38 -6.47 -21.67
C ASP A 355 6.55 -5.41 -22.41
N GLU A 356 5.40 -5.77 -23.02
CA GLU A 356 4.52 -4.78 -23.70
C GLU A 356 3.88 -3.78 -22.73
N VAL A 357 3.89 -4.05 -21.41
CA VAL A 357 3.34 -3.13 -20.40
C VAL A 357 4.28 -1.95 -20.10
N LEU A 358 5.51 -1.97 -20.62
CA LEU A 358 6.55 -0.96 -20.32
C LEU A 358 7.22 -0.34 -21.55
N GLN A 359 6.85 -0.72 -22.78
CA GLN A 359 7.56 -0.21 -23.97
C GLN A 359 7.32 1.26 -24.25
N ASP A 360 6.27 1.86 -23.68
CA ASP A 360 6.07 3.30 -23.75
C ASP A 360 5.98 3.92 -22.34
N GLU A 361 6.62 5.07 -22.23
CA GLU A 361 6.37 6.16 -21.29
C GLU A 361 7.38 6.38 -20.15
N HIS A 362 8.02 7.54 -20.25
CA HIS A 362 8.49 8.33 -19.11
C HIS A 362 7.43 8.33 -18.01
N LEU A 363 7.80 7.92 -16.79
CA LEU A 363 7.01 8.16 -15.59
C LEU A 363 7.08 9.67 -15.22
N SER A 364 6.62 10.55 -16.11
CA SER A 364 6.66 12.00 -15.92
C SER A 364 5.41 12.52 -15.22
N ASP A 365 5.58 12.85 -13.94
CA ASP A 365 5.17 14.05 -13.19
C ASP A 365 3.79 14.73 -13.33
N GLN A 366 2.92 14.42 -14.29
CA GLN A 366 1.67 15.18 -14.48
C GLN A 366 0.43 14.62 -13.77
N GLU A 367 0.39 13.34 -13.38
CA GLU A 367 -0.82 12.74 -12.77
C GLU A 367 -1.01 13.02 -11.25
N ASN A 368 -0.29 13.97 -10.66
CA ASN A 368 -0.42 14.27 -9.23
C ASN A 368 -0.50 15.77 -8.88
N ALA A 369 -0.77 16.65 -9.85
CA ALA A 369 -1.07 18.05 -9.56
C ALA A 369 -2.57 18.24 -9.22
N PRO A 370 -2.93 19.12 -8.27
CA PRO A 370 -4.32 19.55 -8.12
C PRO A 370 -4.80 20.31 -9.37
N PRO A 371 -6.12 20.32 -9.67
CA PRO A 371 -6.63 21.04 -10.83
C PRO A 371 -6.30 22.53 -10.72
N ALA A 372 -5.86 23.14 -11.83
CA ALA A 372 -5.66 24.58 -11.89
C ALA A 372 -7.02 25.31 -11.74
N PRO A 373 -7.08 26.42 -10.99
CA PRO A 373 -8.30 27.22 -10.92
C PRO A 373 -8.64 27.80 -12.30
N HIS A 374 -9.93 27.73 -12.66
CA HIS A 374 -10.46 28.27 -13.91
C HIS A 374 -10.08 29.75 -14.07
N GLN A 375 -9.32 30.07 -15.12
CA GLN A 375 -9.16 31.45 -15.56
C GLN A 375 -10.41 31.88 -16.34
N PRO A 376 -10.91 33.12 -16.15
CA PRO A 376 -12.02 33.65 -16.94
C PRO A 376 -11.55 33.94 -18.38
N PRO A 377 -12.45 33.87 -19.37
CA PRO A 377 -12.08 34.01 -20.78
C PRO A 377 -11.62 35.45 -21.11
N PRO A 378 -10.71 35.61 -22.08
CA PRO A 378 -10.23 36.93 -22.48
C PRO A 378 -11.28 37.69 -23.31
N PRO A 379 -11.26 39.03 -23.30
CA PRO A 379 -12.26 39.82 -24.00
C PRO A 379 -12.00 39.91 -25.51
N GLY A 380 -12.96 39.37 -26.28
CA GLY A 380 -13.52 39.94 -27.50
C GLY A 380 -12.60 40.33 -28.67
N THR A 381 -12.65 39.53 -29.74
CA THR A 381 -12.46 40.00 -31.12
C THR A 381 -13.80 39.92 -31.87
N ARG A 382 -14.40 41.09 -32.16
CA ARG A 382 -15.60 41.22 -32.99
C ARG A 382 -15.23 41.40 -34.47
N GLY A 383 -15.91 40.63 -35.32
CA GLY A 383 -16.18 40.95 -36.73
C GLY A 383 -17.02 39.84 -37.39
N PRO A 384 -17.69 40.06 -38.53
CA PRO A 384 -18.16 41.31 -39.13
C PRO A 384 -19.69 41.39 -39.25
N LYS A 385 -20.16 42.60 -39.55
CA LYS A 385 -21.56 43.00 -39.75
C LYS A 385 -22.17 42.36 -41.00
N THR A 386 -23.43 41.93 -40.91
CA THR A 386 -24.34 41.82 -42.06
C THR A 386 -25.60 42.66 -41.85
N LEU A 387 -25.96 43.38 -42.90
CA LEU A 387 -27.08 44.32 -43.00
C LEU A 387 -28.43 43.59 -42.97
N GLY A 388 -29.42 44.22 -42.32
CA GLY A 388 -30.85 43.90 -42.42
C GLY A 388 -31.69 45.09 -41.96
N ARG A 389 -32.58 45.56 -42.84
CA ARG A 389 -33.29 46.86 -42.90
C ARG A 389 -34.54 46.94 -41.96
N PRO A 390 -35.38 48.01 -41.93
CA PRO A 390 -35.54 48.86 -40.75
C PRO A 390 -37.00 49.08 -40.26
N GLU A 391 -37.12 50.00 -39.29
CA GLU A 391 -38.31 50.79 -38.87
C GLU A 391 -39.39 50.15 -37.98
N ARG A 392 -39.57 50.72 -36.77
CA ARG A 392 -40.69 51.64 -36.50
C ARG A 392 -40.49 52.45 -35.21
N ARG A 393 -40.85 53.74 -35.32
CA ARG A 393 -40.89 54.77 -34.27
C ARG A 393 -41.96 54.47 -33.22
N GLY A 394 -41.69 54.89 -31.98
CA GLY A 394 -42.69 55.19 -30.96
C GLY A 394 -42.11 56.15 -29.91
N LYS A 395 -42.58 57.40 -29.93
CA LYS A 395 -42.41 58.42 -28.86
C LYS A 395 -43.09 57.87 -27.57
N THR A 396 -42.80 58.29 -26.33
CA THR A 396 -43.04 59.62 -25.71
C THR A 396 -42.52 59.56 -24.26
N ARG A 397 -41.71 60.55 -23.82
CA ARG A 397 -41.99 61.59 -22.80
C ARG A 397 -42.03 61.20 -21.31
N THR A 398 -41.19 61.93 -20.55
CA THR A 398 -41.37 62.53 -19.19
C THR A 398 -41.54 61.57 -18.00
N SER A 399 -40.94 61.75 -16.81
CA SER A 399 -40.78 62.97 -15.99
C SER A 399 -39.83 62.76 -14.78
N THR A 400 -39.17 63.85 -14.33
CA THR A 400 -38.87 64.29 -12.93
C THR A 400 -38.10 63.36 -11.98
N ALA A 401 -36.90 63.72 -11.48
CA ALA A 401 -36.59 64.65 -10.35
C ALA A 401 -37.12 64.07 -9.01
N THR A 402 -36.40 63.90 -7.90
CA THR A 402 -35.44 64.73 -7.11
C THR A 402 -34.83 63.78 -6.04
N ASP A 403 -33.54 63.79 -5.73
CA ASP A 403 -32.80 64.67 -4.79
C ASP A 403 -32.92 64.28 -3.29
N SER A 404 -31.83 64.57 -2.56
CA SER A 404 -31.52 64.44 -1.13
C SER A 404 -31.13 63.04 -0.63
N GLY A 405 -30.08 62.84 0.18
CA GLY A 405 -29.15 63.77 0.81
C GLY A 405 -28.57 63.11 2.08
N SER A 406 -27.22 63.07 2.15
CA SER A 406 -26.36 63.26 3.33
C SER A 406 -26.68 62.58 4.67
N ALA A 407 -25.80 61.68 5.11
CA ALA A 407 -24.89 61.83 6.27
C ALA A 407 -24.06 60.56 6.47
#